data_AF-A0A7W3NST5-F1
#
_entry.id   AF-A0A7W3NST5-F1
#
_cell.length_a   1.000
_cell.length_b   1.000
_cell.length_c   1.000
_cell.angle_alpha   90.00
_cell.angle_beta   90.00
_cell.angle_gamma   90.00
#
_symmetry.space_group_name_H-M   'P 1'
#
loop_
_entity.id
_entity.type
_entity.pdbx_description
1 polymer ?
#
loop_
_entity_poly.entity_id
_entity_poly.type
_entity_poly.pdbx_seq_one_letter_code
_entity_poly.pdbx_strand_id
1 'polypeptide(L)'
;MAMFRLQGSKVLAVEMTGDAVKAKNGSMVAYDGQMSFKKLTGGGDGLRGMVTRRLTGEQMAVMEVKGHGTCWFADRATEINLVRLQGEKLYVESSNLLVTDAALRTGTTFTGLRGASQGNGLFTTTVEGHGQAAIMSDGPAVALRVSPQYPLTVDPGAYVAHQGNVRQSFQSGVTFRTFLGEGGGEAFQIRFEGDGLVYVQPSERNTIAGDL
;
A
#
# COMPACT_ATOMS: atom_id res chain seq x y z
N MET A 1 12.78 16.96 8.31
CA MET A 1 11.75 16.14 7.64
C MET A 1 11.99 16.24 6.15
N ALA A 2 12.03 15.09 5.48
CA ALA A 2 12.24 15.04 4.05
C ALA A 2 11.08 15.72 3.30
N MET A 3 11.38 16.44 2.22
CA MET A 3 10.37 17.08 1.38
C MET A 3 10.05 16.17 0.19
N PHE A 4 8.77 15.81 0.07
CA PHE A 4 8.26 14.96 -1.00
C PHE A 4 7.66 15.84 -2.10
N ARG A 5 8.08 15.60 -3.35
CA ARG A 5 7.59 16.34 -4.52
C ARG A 5 7.42 15.40 -5.71
N LEU A 6 6.24 15.39 -6.29
CA LEU A 6 6.00 14.67 -7.54
C LEU A 6 6.64 15.42 -8.72
N GLN A 7 7.33 14.68 -9.58
CA GLN A 7 7.79 15.14 -10.89
C GLN A 7 6.95 14.45 -11.96
N GLY A 8 5.94 15.18 -12.47
CA GLY A 8 4.82 14.53 -13.16
C GLY A 8 4.02 13.67 -12.17
N SER A 9 3.53 12.52 -12.62
CA SER A 9 2.68 11.66 -11.78
C SER A 9 3.32 10.31 -11.43
N LYS A 10 4.48 9.99 -12.03
CA LYS A 10 5.11 8.66 -11.98
C LYS A 10 6.51 8.64 -11.36
N VAL A 11 7.03 9.81 -10.97
CA VAL A 11 8.33 9.95 -10.33
C VAL A 11 8.18 10.79 -9.08
N LEU A 12 8.71 10.30 -7.97
CA LEU A 12 8.77 11.00 -6.70
C LEU A 12 10.18 11.49 -6.43
N ALA A 13 10.38 12.80 -6.32
CA ALA A 13 11.60 13.39 -5.80
C ALA A 13 11.46 13.59 -4.29
N VAL A 14 12.45 13.14 -3.52
CA VAL A 14 12.52 13.32 -2.08
C VAL A 14 13.81 14.06 -1.74
N GLU A 15 13.67 15.30 -1.28
CA GLU A 15 14.79 16.10 -0.80
C GLU A 15 15.02 15.83 0.69
N MET A 16 16.28 15.61 1.06
CA MET A 16 16.70 15.27 2.42
C MET A 16 17.83 16.19 2.87
N THR A 17 17.76 16.65 4.12
CA THR A 17 18.74 17.55 4.73
C THR A 17 19.45 16.89 5.93
N GLY A 18 19.73 15.58 5.81
CA GLY A 18 20.24 14.72 6.88
C GLY A 18 19.20 13.76 7.45
N ASP A 19 17.94 13.93 7.02
CA ASP A 19 16.82 13.04 7.30
C ASP A 19 16.97 11.68 6.59
N ALA A 20 16.07 10.76 6.93
CA ALA A 20 15.94 9.46 6.28
C ALA A 20 14.52 9.21 5.78
N VAL A 21 14.38 8.32 4.80
CA VAL A 21 13.12 7.77 4.33
C VAL A 21 13.23 6.26 4.18
N LYS A 22 12.08 5.56 4.27
CA LYS A 22 11.98 4.13 3.97
C LYS A 22 11.26 3.98 2.64
N ALA A 23 11.88 3.30 1.68
CA ALA A 23 11.37 3.13 0.33
C ALA A 23 11.28 1.64 -0.07
N LYS A 24 10.39 1.32 -1.01
CA LYS A 24 10.33 0.00 -1.67
C LYS A 24 11.70 -0.32 -2.25
N ASN A 25 12.29 -1.44 -1.89
CA ASN A 25 13.60 -1.83 -2.36
C ASN A 25 13.63 -1.95 -3.89
N GLY A 26 14.65 -1.38 -4.53
CA GLY A 26 14.77 -1.34 -5.99
C GLY A 26 13.96 -0.24 -6.69
N SER A 27 13.23 0.61 -5.96
CA SER A 27 12.47 1.72 -6.55
C SER A 27 13.29 3.01 -6.75
N MET A 28 14.54 3.07 -6.29
CA MET A 28 15.40 4.23 -6.50
C MET A 28 15.85 4.28 -7.96
N VAL A 29 15.66 5.43 -8.59
CA VAL A 29 16.00 5.68 -10.01
C VAL A 29 17.27 6.52 -10.13
N ALA A 30 17.40 7.55 -9.30
CA ALA A 30 18.54 8.45 -9.31
C ALA A 30 18.72 9.07 -7.92
N TYR A 31 19.90 9.63 -7.65
CA TYR A 31 20.14 10.52 -6.52
C TYR A 31 21.24 11.52 -6.84
N ASP A 32 21.23 12.66 -6.16
CA ASP A 32 22.32 13.61 -6.10
C ASP A 32 22.70 13.89 -4.63
N GLY A 33 23.89 14.48 -4.42
CA GLY A 33 24.42 14.72 -3.09
C GLY A 33 24.97 13.48 -2.40
N GLN A 34 24.95 13.49 -1.07
CA GLN A 34 25.55 12.45 -0.22
C GLN A 34 24.47 11.55 0.34
N MET A 35 24.35 10.33 -0.19
CA MET A 35 23.31 9.37 0.18
C MET A 35 23.88 8.03 0.68
N SER A 36 23.27 7.49 1.72
CA SER A 36 23.51 6.15 2.25
C SER A 36 22.26 5.29 2.05
N PHE A 37 22.47 4.05 1.61
CA PHE A 37 21.42 3.09 1.32
C PHE A 37 21.62 1.86 2.18
N LYS A 38 20.59 1.48 2.95
CA LYS A 38 20.60 0.29 3.79
C LYS A 38 19.37 -0.54 3.52
N LYS A 39 19.56 -1.73 2.95
CA LYS A 39 18.47 -2.69 2.81
C LYS A 39 18.00 -3.13 4.20
N LEU A 40 16.73 -2.92 4.51
CA LEU A 40 16.13 -3.35 5.76
C LEU A 40 15.70 -4.81 5.61
N THR A 41 16.64 -5.74 5.84
CA THR A 41 16.30 -7.15 6.06
C THR A 41 15.61 -7.26 7.42
N GLY A 42 14.27 -7.20 7.44
CA GLY A 42 13.48 -7.40 8.65
C GLY A 42 12.82 -6.17 9.29
N GLY A 43 12.54 -5.11 8.53
CA GLY A 43 11.60 -4.04 8.93
C GLY A 43 11.83 -3.45 10.32
N GLY A 44 12.85 -2.59 10.48
CA GLY A 44 13.01 -1.66 11.61
C GLY A 44 13.26 -2.23 13.01
N ASP A 45 12.79 -3.43 13.33
CA ASP A 45 12.67 -3.98 14.69
C ASP A 45 13.48 -5.28 14.90
N GLY A 46 14.53 -5.45 14.09
CA GLY A 46 15.45 -6.59 14.17
C GLY A 46 14.83 -7.94 13.78
N LEU A 47 15.33 -9.02 14.41
CA LEU A 47 14.89 -10.41 14.15
C LEU A 47 13.37 -10.60 14.31
N ARG A 48 12.73 -9.82 15.21
CA ARG A 48 11.28 -9.91 15.48
C ARG A 48 10.46 -9.46 14.28
N GLY A 49 10.79 -8.32 13.67
CA GLY A 49 10.12 -7.83 12.45
C GLY A 49 10.30 -8.78 11.25
N MET A 50 11.46 -9.44 11.16
CA MET A 50 11.73 -10.45 10.12
C MET A 50 10.92 -11.74 10.33
N VAL A 51 10.76 -12.20 11.57
CA VAL A 51 9.94 -13.37 11.90
C VAL A 51 8.47 -13.08 11.61
N THR A 52 7.93 -11.94 12.06
CA THR A 52 6.52 -11.58 11.79
C THR A 52 6.26 -11.48 10.29
N ARG A 53 7.17 -10.87 9.52
CA ARG A 53 7.05 -10.73 8.06
C ARG A 53 7.15 -12.07 7.31
N ARG A 54 8.04 -12.98 7.75
CA ARG A 54 8.14 -14.33 7.18
C ARG A 54 6.94 -15.22 7.55
N LEU A 55 6.41 -15.07 8.76
CA LEU A 55 5.22 -15.79 9.22
C LEU A 55 3.96 -15.28 8.54
N THR A 56 3.85 -13.97 8.28
CA THR A 56 2.75 -13.43 7.47
C THR A 56 2.93 -13.81 6.00
N GLY A 57 4.15 -13.88 5.47
CA GLY A 57 4.41 -14.17 4.06
C GLY A 57 4.58 -12.92 3.21
N GLU A 58 4.68 -11.74 3.83
CA GLU A 58 4.86 -10.47 3.13
C GLU A 58 6.30 -10.37 2.56
N GLN A 59 6.42 -10.34 1.24
CA GLN A 59 7.70 -10.31 0.52
C GLN A 59 8.27 -8.91 0.29
N MET A 60 7.61 -7.85 0.78
CA MET A 60 8.05 -6.49 0.48
C MET A 60 9.41 -6.20 1.14
N ALA A 61 10.46 -6.08 0.33
CA ALA A 61 11.76 -5.63 0.79
C ALA A 61 11.74 -4.10 0.86
N VAL A 62 12.20 -3.53 1.97
CA VAL A 62 12.29 -2.08 2.18
C VAL A 62 13.77 -1.69 2.22
N MET A 63 14.12 -0.52 1.69
CA MET A 63 15.41 0.13 1.89
C MET A 63 15.23 1.42 2.70
N GLU A 64 16.16 1.68 3.60
CA GLU A 64 16.34 2.99 4.22
C GLU A 64 17.32 3.79 3.37
N VAL A 65 16.94 5.04 3.08
CA VAL A 65 17.78 6.02 2.37
C VAL A 65 17.97 7.20 3.31
N LYS A 66 19.22 7.58 3.59
CA LYS A 66 19.55 8.69 4.51
C LYS A 66 20.64 9.55 3.90
N GLY A 67 20.52 10.88 4.00
CA GLY A 67 21.56 11.74 3.45
C GLY A 67 21.17 13.20 3.24
N HIS A 68 22.02 13.90 2.49
CA HIS A 68 21.89 15.31 2.11
C HIS A 68 21.86 15.43 0.58
N GLY A 69 20.72 15.84 0.02
CA GLY A 69 20.49 15.95 -1.43
C GLY A 69 19.09 15.47 -1.81
N THR A 70 18.89 15.06 -3.05
CA THR A 70 17.61 14.55 -3.57
C THR A 70 17.74 13.11 -4.03
N CYS A 71 16.76 12.29 -3.70
CA CYS A 71 16.63 10.93 -4.21
C CYS A 71 15.31 10.78 -4.98
N TRP A 72 15.36 10.16 -6.16
CA TRP A 72 14.21 9.94 -7.02
C TRP A 72 13.76 8.48 -6.95
N PHE A 73 12.45 8.28 -6.81
CA PHE A 73 11.84 6.97 -6.70
C PHE A 73 10.73 6.79 -7.75
N ALA A 74 10.66 5.59 -8.34
CA ALA A 74 9.59 5.16 -9.21
C ALA A 74 9.51 3.61 -9.22
N ASP A 75 8.36 3.06 -9.59
CA ASP A 75 8.20 1.62 -9.83
C ASP A 75 7.40 1.42 -11.11
N ARG A 76 8.03 0.87 -12.15
CA ARG A 76 7.37 0.40 -13.39
C ARG A 76 6.34 1.38 -13.99
N ALA A 77 6.64 2.69 -13.97
CA ALA A 77 5.76 3.74 -14.49
C ALA A 77 4.33 3.76 -13.89
N THR A 78 4.19 3.30 -12.65
CA THR A 78 2.95 3.39 -11.86
C THR A 78 2.67 4.81 -11.41
N GLU A 79 1.40 5.13 -11.18
CA GLU A 79 0.96 6.42 -10.67
C GLU A 79 1.28 6.52 -9.18
N ILE A 80 1.76 7.69 -8.75
CA ILE A 80 2.17 7.94 -7.36
C ILE A 80 1.25 8.98 -6.73
N ASN A 81 0.70 8.65 -5.57
CA ASN A 81 -0.16 9.53 -4.79
C ASN A 81 0.49 9.80 -3.42
N LEU A 82 0.52 11.07 -3.03
CA LEU A 82 1.02 11.48 -1.72
C LEU A 82 -0.12 11.52 -0.70
N VAL A 83 0.03 10.79 0.39
CA VAL A 83 -0.87 10.76 1.53
C VAL A 83 -0.16 11.40 2.71
N ARG A 84 -0.68 12.54 3.18
CA ARG A 84 -0.20 13.19 4.39
C ARG A 84 -0.92 12.63 5.60
N LEU A 85 -0.14 12.20 6.59
CA LEU A 85 -0.62 11.72 7.89
C LEU A 85 -0.34 12.77 8.97
N GLN A 86 -1.35 13.05 9.78
CA GLN A 86 -1.38 13.97 10.91
C GLN A 86 -1.77 13.23 12.20
N GLY A 87 -1.28 12.00 12.35
CA GLY A 87 -1.59 11.12 13.48
C GLY A 87 -2.55 9.99 13.13
N GLU A 88 -3.16 10.01 11.94
CA GLU A 88 -4.00 8.91 11.46
C GLU A 88 -3.18 7.67 11.08
N LYS A 89 -3.90 6.58 10.87
CA LYS A 89 -3.38 5.31 10.39
C LYS A 89 -3.90 5.02 8.98
N LEU A 90 -2.96 4.82 8.06
CA LEU A 90 -3.20 4.36 6.71
C LEU A 90 -3.03 2.83 6.66
N TYR A 91 -3.98 2.17 6.02
CA TYR A 91 -3.89 0.77 5.64
C TYR A 91 -3.67 0.73 4.13
N VAL A 92 -2.60 0.10 3.67
CA VAL A 92 -2.23 0.06 2.24
C VAL A 92 -1.86 -1.35 1.86
N GLU A 93 -2.24 -1.79 0.66
CA GLU A 93 -1.70 -3.04 0.13
C GLU A 93 -0.17 -2.92 0.05
N SER A 94 0.54 -3.88 0.63
CA SER A 94 1.99 -3.76 0.86
C SER A 94 2.77 -3.57 -0.45
N SER A 95 2.26 -4.12 -1.56
CA SER A 95 2.85 -3.97 -2.89
C SER A 95 2.75 -2.53 -3.44
N ASN A 96 1.78 -1.76 -2.95
CA ASN A 96 1.46 -0.38 -3.34
C ASN A 96 2.15 0.68 -2.48
N LEU A 97 2.88 0.34 -1.42
CA LEU A 97 3.64 1.34 -0.66
C LEU A 97 4.97 1.66 -1.36
N LEU A 98 5.25 2.92 -1.67
CA LEU A 98 6.49 3.32 -2.36
C LEU A 98 7.51 3.92 -1.41
N VAL A 99 7.20 5.03 -0.75
CA VAL A 99 8.10 5.71 0.20
C VAL A 99 7.31 6.14 1.43
N THR A 100 7.94 6.11 2.60
CA THR A 100 7.43 6.71 3.84
C THR A 100 8.52 7.56 4.47
N ASP A 101 8.12 8.66 5.09
CA ASP A 101 8.99 9.38 6.03
C ASP A 101 9.50 8.40 7.12
N ALA A 102 10.77 8.51 7.52
CA ALA A 102 11.34 7.63 8.56
C ALA A 102 10.61 7.74 9.90
N ALA A 103 9.99 8.89 10.21
CA ALA A 103 9.22 9.11 11.43
C ALA A 103 7.92 8.29 11.47
N LEU A 104 7.42 7.84 10.32
CA LEU A 104 6.24 6.98 10.26
C LEU A 104 6.58 5.56 10.71
N ARG A 105 5.73 5.02 11.59
CA ARG A 105 5.81 3.62 12.02
C ARG A 105 5.07 2.77 11.00
N THR A 106 5.71 1.67 10.61
CA THR A 106 5.11 0.68 9.73
C THR A 106 4.90 -0.62 10.47
N GLY A 107 3.76 -1.27 10.25
CA GLY A 107 3.44 -2.57 10.82
C GLY A 107 2.70 -3.42 9.81
N THR A 108 2.83 -4.73 9.88
CA THR A 108 2.14 -5.65 8.97
C THR A 108 0.93 -6.24 9.67
N THR A 109 -0.23 -6.22 9.02
CA THR A 109 -1.40 -6.97 9.47
C THR A 109 -1.86 -7.94 8.39
N PHE A 110 -2.27 -9.13 8.81
CA PHE A 110 -2.89 -10.09 7.92
C PHE A 110 -4.40 -9.88 7.95
N THR A 111 -4.94 -9.25 6.91
CA THR A 111 -6.37 -8.98 6.81
C THR A 111 -7.06 -10.17 6.14
N GLY A 112 -7.20 -11.29 6.86
CA GLY A 112 -8.00 -12.44 6.40
C GLY A 112 -7.69 -13.75 7.13
N LEU A 113 -8.63 -14.27 7.92
CA LEU A 113 -8.51 -15.57 8.62
C LEU A 113 -8.40 -16.81 7.70
N ARG A 114 -8.39 -16.65 6.38
CA ARG A 114 -8.33 -17.76 5.39
C ARG A 114 -7.34 -17.57 4.23
N GLY A 115 -6.56 -16.48 4.20
CA GLY A 115 -5.62 -16.22 3.10
C GLY A 115 -4.31 -17.03 3.15
N ALA A 116 -3.99 -17.65 4.29
CA ALA A 116 -2.74 -18.38 4.49
C ALA A 116 -2.68 -19.71 3.72
N SER A 117 -3.83 -20.29 3.34
CA SER A 117 -3.89 -21.58 2.65
C SER A 117 -3.83 -21.49 1.12
N GLN A 118 -3.85 -20.30 0.52
CA GLN A 118 -3.93 -20.14 -0.95
C GLN A 118 -2.96 -19.12 -1.57
N GLY A 119 -1.92 -18.68 -0.84
CA GLY A 119 -0.76 -17.99 -1.43
C GLY A 119 -0.96 -16.55 -1.91
N ASN A 120 -2.19 -16.05 -2.03
CA ASN A 120 -2.51 -14.71 -2.58
C ASN A 120 -3.26 -13.81 -1.57
N GLY A 121 -2.95 -13.90 -0.27
CA GLY A 121 -3.56 -13.04 0.75
C GLY A 121 -3.24 -11.56 0.52
N LEU A 122 -4.23 -10.67 0.72
CA LEU A 122 -4.03 -9.22 0.70
C LEU A 122 -3.17 -8.78 1.89
N PHE A 123 -1.86 -8.71 1.69
CA PHE A 123 -0.94 -8.20 2.69
C PHE A 123 -1.16 -6.71 2.91
N THR A 124 -1.67 -6.35 4.07
CA THR A 124 -1.90 -4.95 4.41
C THR A 124 -0.75 -4.44 5.28
N THR A 125 -0.02 -3.46 4.76
CA THR A 125 0.90 -2.65 5.56
C THR A 125 0.12 -1.52 6.19
N THR A 126 0.36 -1.30 7.47
CA THR A 126 -0.14 -0.15 8.21
C THR A 126 0.96 0.88 8.32
N VAL A 127 0.60 2.15 8.13
CA VAL A 127 1.50 3.31 8.27
C VAL A 127 0.83 4.30 9.21
N GLU A 128 1.49 4.67 10.30
CA GLU A 128 0.90 5.52 11.34
C GLU A 128 1.89 6.56 11.86
N GLY A 129 1.37 7.72 12.27
CA GLY A 129 2.14 8.83 12.83
C GLY A 129 1.95 10.13 12.05
N HIS A 130 2.96 11.00 12.11
CA HIS A 130 2.95 12.29 11.43
C HIS A 130 4.02 12.30 10.34
N GLY A 131 3.63 12.56 9.09
CA GLY A 131 4.56 12.53 7.97
C GLY A 131 3.87 12.39 6.61
N GLN A 132 4.64 12.03 5.59
CA GLN A 132 4.12 11.68 4.29
C GLN A 132 4.41 10.23 3.93
N ALA A 133 3.43 9.60 3.28
CA ALA A 133 3.56 8.32 2.60
C ALA A 133 3.24 8.51 1.12
N ALA A 134 4.04 7.91 0.25
CA ALA A 134 3.78 7.80 -1.17
C ALA A 134 3.26 6.39 -1.45
N ILE A 135 2.06 6.32 -2.02
CA ILE A 135 1.42 5.06 -2.46
C ILE A 135 1.38 5.02 -3.98
N MET A 136 1.35 3.82 -4.53
CA MET A 136 1.29 3.56 -5.96
C MET A 136 -0.09 3.04 -6.35
N SER A 137 -0.48 3.30 -7.58
CA SER A 137 -1.66 2.73 -8.22
C SER A 137 -1.39 2.44 -9.69
N ASP A 138 -2.11 1.49 -10.26
CA ASP A 138 -2.16 1.33 -11.71
C ASP A 138 -3.21 2.30 -12.28
N GLY A 139 -2.72 3.41 -12.85
CA GLY A 139 -3.55 4.56 -13.22
C GLY A 139 -3.92 5.47 -12.04
N PRO A 140 -4.53 6.65 -12.30
CA PRO A 140 -4.77 7.66 -11.28
C PRO A 140 -5.71 7.15 -10.19
N ALA A 141 -5.27 7.15 -8.94
CA ALA A 141 -6.08 6.66 -7.83
C ALA A 141 -7.29 7.58 -7.58
N VAL A 142 -8.42 6.98 -7.25
CA VAL A 142 -9.65 7.67 -6.86
C VAL A 142 -9.86 7.50 -5.36
N ALA A 143 -10.02 8.60 -4.64
CA ALA A 143 -10.36 8.59 -3.22
C ALA A 143 -11.88 8.66 -3.05
N LEU A 144 -12.48 7.59 -2.55
CA LEU A 144 -13.92 7.44 -2.34
C LEU A 144 -14.25 7.58 -0.86
N ARG A 145 -15.28 8.37 -0.54
CA ARG A 145 -15.75 8.57 0.83
C ARG A 145 -16.58 7.38 1.30
N VAL A 146 -16.30 6.94 2.52
CA VAL A 146 -17.15 6.03 3.29
C VAL A 146 -17.81 6.82 4.41
N SER A 147 -19.11 6.59 4.59
CA SER A 147 -19.87 7.14 5.72
C SER A 147 -20.83 6.08 6.26
N PRO A 148 -21.35 6.21 7.49
CA PRO A 148 -22.31 5.26 8.03
C PRO A 148 -23.57 5.10 7.18
N GLN A 149 -23.99 6.16 6.48
CA GLN A 149 -25.15 6.17 5.59
C GLN A 149 -24.85 5.55 4.22
N TYR A 150 -23.60 5.64 3.77
CA TYR A 150 -23.15 5.18 2.46
C TYR A 150 -21.91 4.28 2.62
N PRO A 151 -22.11 2.98 2.95
CA PRO A 151 -21.02 2.02 2.94
C PRO A 151 -20.53 1.80 1.50
N LEU A 152 -19.24 1.48 1.36
CA LEU A 152 -18.61 1.28 0.05
C LEU A 152 -18.24 -0.18 -0.15
N THR A 153 -18.60 -0.75 -1.29
CA THR A 153 -18.16 -2.07 -1.72
C THR A 153 -17.16 -1.91 -2.85
N VAL A 154 -16.01 -2.56 -2.75
CA VAL A 154 -14.87 -2.42 -3.66
C VAL A 154 -14.41 -3.80 -4.12
N ASP A 155 -14.05 -3.90 -5.40
CA ASP A 155 -13.38 -5.08 -5.94
C ASP A 155 -11.98 -5.25 -5.30
N PRO A 156 -11.63 -6.43 -4.75
CA PRO A 156 -10.32 -6.67 -4.17
C PRO A 156 -9.14 -6.32 -5.09
N GLY A 157 -9.26 -6.54 -6.40
CA GLY A 157 -8.24 -6.27 -7.40
C GLY A 157 -8.06 -4.78 -7.72
N ALA A 158 -9.03 -3.93 -7.36
CA ALA A 158 -8.99 -2.48 -7.53
C ALA A 158 -8.62 -1.72 -6.24
N TYR A 159 -8.59 -2.39 -5.09
CA TYR A 159 -8.28 -1.77 -3.81
C TYR A 159 -6.79 -1.39 -3.68
N VAL A 160 -6.50 -0.18 -3.19
CA VAL A 160 -5.11 0.29 -2.95
C VAL A 160 -4.86 0.53 -1.46
N ALA A 161 -5.70 1.34 -0.83
CA ALA A 161 -5.52 1.77 0.56
C ALA A 161 -6.83 2.25 1.19
N HIS A 162 -6.85 2.41 2.51
CA HIS A 162 -7.91 3.15 3.22
C HIS A 162 -7.38 3.82 4.50
N GLN A 163 -8.10 4.84 4.96
CA GLN A 163 -7.84 5.54 6.22
C GLN A 163 -9.16 5.97 6.88
N GLY A 164 -9.07 6.30 8.17
CA GLY A 164 -10.23 6.68 9.00
C GLY A 164 -10.73 5.52 9.86
N ASN A 165 -11.87 5.74 10.52
CA ASN A 165 -12.52 4.75 11.36
C ASN A 165 -13.44 3.87 10.51
N VAL A 166 -12.82 3.04 9.67
CA VAL A 166 -13.52 2.16 8.72
C VAL A 166 -13.27 0.71 9.10
N ARG A 167 -14.35 -0.08 9.14
CA ARG A 167 -14.32 -1.52 9.29
C ARG A 167 -14.35 -2.18 7.92
N GLN A 168 -13.35 -3.01 7.66
CA GLN A 168 -13.27 -3.84 6.46
C GLN A 168 -13.90 -5.22 6.73
N SER A 169 -14.72 -5.70 5.80
CA SER A 169 -15.26 -7.06 5.81
C SER A 169 -15.28 -7.66 4.41
N PHE A 170 -15.02 -8.96 4.28
CA PHE A 170 -15.11 -9.68 3.01
C PHE A 170 -16.50 -10.29 2.87
N GLN A 171 -17.14 -10.02 1.75
CA GLN A 171 -18.44 -10.60 1.40
C GLN A 171 -18.25 -11.59 0.25
N SER A 172 -18.69 -12.83 0.43
CA SER A 172 -18.82 -13.79 -0.67
C SER A 172 -20.06 -13.43 -1.48
N GLY A 173 -19.90 -13.11 -2.76
CA GLY A 173 -20.99 -12.83 -3.67
C GLY A 173 -21.79 -14.10 -3.99
N VAL A 174 -22.75 -14.48 -3.13
CA VAL A 174 -23.69 -15.58 -3.43
C VAL A 174 -24.66 -15.18 -4.57
N THR A 175 -24.71 -13.90 -4.93
CA THR A 175 -25.72 -13.32 -5.84
C THR A 175 -25.24 -13.10 -7.28
N PHE A 176 -24.00 -13.45 -7.65
CA PHE A 176 -23.57 -13.41 -9.06
C PHE A 176 -23.84 -14.74 -9.78
N ARG A 177 -24.92 -15.42 -9.40
CA ARG A 177 -25.22 -16.78 -9.83
C ARG A 177 -25.86 -16.84 -11.23
N THR A 178 -25.83 -15.79 -12.05
CA THR A 178 -26.68 -15.78 -13.26
C THR A 178 -26.26 -14.92 -14.45
N PHE A 179 -25.05 -14.35 -14.58
CA PHE A 179 -24.86 -13.47 -15.75
C PHE A 179 -23.66 -13.57 -16.68
N LEU A 180 -22.66 -14.43 -16.53
CA LEU A 180 -21.79 -14.70 -17.69
C LEU A 180 -21.25 -16.13 -17.59
N GLY A 181 -21.55 -16.93 -18.62
CA GLY A 181 -21.06 -18.28 -18.76
C GLY A 181 -19.53 -18.34 -18.86
N GLU A 182 -19.00 -19.49 -18.45
CA GLU A 182 -17.61 -19.94 -18.50
C GLU A 182 -16.65 -19.30 -17.47
N GLY A 183 -16.29 -20.10 -16.45
CA GLY A 183 -15.18 -19.82 -15.52
C GLY A 183 -15.59 -19.42 -14.10
N GLY A 184 -16.24 -20.32 -13.36
CA GLY A 184 -16.73 -20.05 -12.00
C GLY A 184 -15.61 -19.91 -10.95
N GLY A 185 -15.23 -18.66 -10.65
CA GLY A 185 -14.58 -18.26 -9.41
C GLY A 185 -15.59 -17.61 -8.46
N GLU A 186 -15.47 -17.85 -7.14
CA GLU A 186 -16.28 -17.12 -6.15
C GLU A 186 -15.92 -15.63 -6.22
N ALA A 187 -16.87 -14.77 -6.61
CA ALA A 187 -16.68 -13.33 -6.61
C ALA A 187 -16.64 -12.81 -5.16
N PHE A 188 -15.46 -12.41 -4.69
CA PHE A 188 -15.30 -11.79 -3.37
C PHE A 188 -15.29 -10.28 -3.52
N GLN A 189 -15.99 -9.59 -2.63
CA GLN A 189 -15.98 -8.13 -2.55
C GLN A 189 -15.53 -7.67 -1.17
N ILE A 190 -14.89 -6.50 -1.11
CA ILE A 190 -14.51 -5.85 0.14
C ILE A 190 -15.53 -4.78 0.48
N ARG A 191 -16.21 -4.94 1.61
CA ARG A 191 -17.16 -3.95 2.13
C ARG A 191 -16.52 -3.13 3.24
N PHE A 192 -16.63 -1.82 3.11
CA PHE A 192 -16.14 -0.80 4.01
C PHE A 192 -17.30 -0.05 4.65
N GLU A 193 -17.35 -0.03 5.99
CA GLU A 193 -18.39 0.62 6.78
C GLU A 193 -17.76 1.48 7.86
N GLY A 194 -18.30 2.67 8.13
CA GLY A 194 -17.75 3.61 9.11
C GLY A 194 -17.54 4.98 8.49
N ASP A 195 -16.49 5.70 8.91
CA ASP A 195 -16.17 7.04 8.42
C ASP A 195 -14.71 7.13 7.99
N GLY A 196 -14.47 7.41 6.70
CA GLY A 196 -13.11 7.48 6.17
C GLY A 196 -13.03 7.54 4.65
N LEU A 197 -11.85 7.24 4.12
CA LEU A 197 -11.55 7.26 2.69
C LEU A 197 -10.99 5.91 2.26
N VAL A 198 -11.40 5.45 1.08
CA VAL A 198 -10.86 4.27 0.40
C VAL A 198 -10.28 4.71 -0.94
N TYR A 199 -9.03 4.35 -1.20
CA TYR A 199 -8.32 4.59 -2.44
C TYR A 199 -8.47 3.37 -3.34
N VAL A 200 -8.97 3.59 -4.55
CA VAL A 200 -9.11 2.56 -5.58
C VAL A 200 -8.34 2.97 -6.83
N GLN A 201 -7.83 1.99 -7.56
CA GLN A 201 -7.17 2.19 -8.84
C GLN A 201 -8.13 1.86 -10.01
N PRO A 202 -8.00 2.54 -11.16
CA PRO A 202 -8.79 2.28 -12.36
C PRO A 202 -8.26 1.07 -13.14
N SER A 203 -7.93 -0.01 -12.43
CA SER A 203 -7.36 -1.25 -12.97
C SER A 203 -7.64 -2.40 -12.01
N GLU A 204 -8.07 -3.54 -12.55
CA GLU A 204 -8.31 -4.76 -11.78
C GLU A 204 -7.08 -5.66 -11.87
N ARG A 205 -6.52 -6.05 -10.73
CA ARG A 205 -5.51 -7.12 -10.67
C ARG A 205 -6.22 -8.46 -10.65
N ASN A 206 -5.70 -9.44 -11.39
CA ASN A 206 -6.16 -10.82 -11.28
C ASN A 206 -6.07 -11.25 -9.81
N THR A 207 -7.23 -11.32 -9.18
CA THR A 207 -7.39 -11.91 -7.85
C THR A 207 -7.77 -13.37 -8.08
N ILE A 208 -7.65 -14.23 -7.06
CA ILE A 208 -7.89 -15.69 -7.15
C ILE A 208 -9.26 -16.06 -7.78
N ALA A 209 -10.17 -15.10 -7.92
CA ALA A 209 -11.45 -15.23 -8.60
C ALA A 209 -11.40 -15.29 -10.15
N GLY A 210 -10.23 -15.24 -10.80
CA GLY A 210 -10.09 -15.71 -12.19
C GLY A 210 -9.08 -14.97 -13.04
N ASP A 211 -8.38 -15.75 -13.87
CA ASP A 211 -7.87 -15.31 -15.18
C ASP A 211 -9.05 -15.31 -16.18
N LEU A 212 -9.05 -14.37 -17.12
CA LEU A 212 -9.49 -14.66 -18.49
C LEU A 212 -8.24 -14.83 -19.35
#